data_AF-A0A956C0B8-F1
#
_entry.id   AF-A0A956C0B8-F1
#
_cell.length_a   1.000
_cell.length_b   1.000
_cell.length_c   1.000
_cell.angle_alpha   90.00
_cell.angle_beta   90.00
_cell.angle_gamma   90.00
#
_symmetry.space_group_name_H-M   'P 1'
#
loop_
_entity.id
_entity.type
_entity.pdbx_description
1 polymer ?
#
loop_
_entity_poly.entity_id
_entity_poly.type
_entity_poly.pdbx_seq_one_letter_code
_entity_poly.pdbx_strand_id
1 'polypeptide(L)'
;EVKTLLILDGNPVYDAPADLDFGGALGKVEFSLHLGTHRDETSARTTWHVPLSHPFEAWGDARSGDGTYAVQQPLIAPLHESQSVVQVWGAAATGAPVDAHAFVKTTFSDLHTGAGNPPLLDIDDRWNQALHAGALGGIGRFPEETKELLPEKVSEAVRAGLASRGGALSASNLEVTFASCAKMGAGEMANNPWLLELPDGLAKVTWDNVAFVSPKTAKELGVKGDPKRSDVVRISRKGAKDIDVALWELPGHADHSITLTLGWGRTRAGRYGNGQGFDVYPLRTTDGFDFADGATLKATGRNYFVSQTQEHGSMEGRAIVLENTVAGYRENPEFASYDAVEMPVPPLWKEVDYSEGHKWGLSIDLTTCTGCNACVIACQAENNLPNVGKRQVAKGREMYWIRIDRYFVGDDADNPQVAIQP
;
A
#
# COMPACT_ATOMS: atom_id res chain seq x y z
N GLU A 1 9.06 8.05 -33.53
CA GLU A 1 10.36 7.63 -32.98
C GLU A 1 10.68 8.54 -31.80
N VAL A 2 11.04 7.97 -30.63
CA VAL A 2 11.39 8.72 -29.42
C VAL A 2 12.91 8.80 -29.33
N LYS A 3 13.46 10.01 -29.31
CA LYS A 3 14.91 10.24 -29.23
C LYS A 3 15.40 10.46 -27.80
N THR A 4 14.59 11.15 -27.00
CA THR A 4 14.91 11.55 -25.63
C THR A 4 13.78 11.09 -24.72
N LEU A 5 14.12 10.38 -23.65
CA LEU A 5 13.17 9.96 -22.62
C LEU A 5 13.68 10.36 -21.24
N LEU A 6 12.89 11.14 -20.52
CA LEU A 6 13.10 11.46 -19.10
C LEU A 6 12.08 10.65 -18.28
N ILE A 7 12.57 9.82 -17.38
CA ILE A 7 11.76 9.04 -16.44
C ILE A 7 11.95 9.69 -15.08
N LEU A 8 10.91 10.36 -14.58
CA LEU A 8 10.93 11.13 -13.33
C LEU A 8 10.18 10.35 -12.25
N ASP A 9 10.91 9.82 -11.27
CA ASP A 9 10.40 9.08 -10.11
C ASP A 9 9.48 7.90 -10.47
N GLY A 10 9.94 7.01 -11.37
CA GLY A 10 9.17 5.84 -11.77
C GLY A 10 10.04 4.67 -12.21
N ASN A 11 9.53 3.45 -12.09
CA ASN A 11 10.27 2.22 -12.40
C ASN A 11 9.59 1.33 -13.47
N PRO A 12 9.36 1.85 -14.69
CA PRO A 12 8.62 1.16 -15.75
C PRO A 12 9.28 -0.10 -16.31
N VAL A 13 10.59 -0.33 -16.07
CA VAL A 13 11.19 -1.64 -16.41
C VAL A 13 10.65 -2.76 -15.50
N TYR A 14 10.17 -2.41 -14.31
CA TYR A 14 9.61 -3.33 -13.34
C TYR A 14 8.07 -3.35 -13.35
N ASP A 15 7.41 -2.18 -13.34
CA ASP A 15 5.95 -2.10 -13.11
C ASP A 15 5.08 -1.98 -14.38
N ALA A 16 5.71 -1.83 -15.56
CA ALA A 16 4.97 -1.76 -16.81
C ALA A 16 4.33 -3.12 -17.15
N PRO A 17 3.14 -3.12 -17.77
CA PRO A 17 2.51 -4.32 -18.30
C PRO A 17 3.47 -5.18 -19.15
N ALA A 18 3.42 -6.49 -18.93
CA ALA A 18 4.38 -7.44 -19.48
C ALA A 18 4.37 -7.52 -21.01
N ASP A 19 3.22 -7.22 -21.63
CA ASP A 19 2.97 -7.20 -23.07
C ASP A 19 3.55 -5.97 -23.79
N LEU A 20 3.96 -4.93 -23.05
CA LEU A 20 4.59 -3.74 -23.63
C LEU A 20 6.09 -3.89 -23.87
N ASP A 21 6.75 -4.84 -23.20
CA ASP A 21 8.21 -5.01 -23.18
C ASP A 21 8.96 -3.66 -23.04
N PHE A 22 8.56 -2.86 -22.04
CA PHE A 22 9.10 -1.51 -21.85
C PHE A 22 10.64 -1.52 -21.79
N GLY A 23 11.22 -2.49 -21.09
CA GLY A 23 12.66 -2.63 -20.99
C GLY A 23 13.37 -2.93 -22.32
N GLY A 24 12.70 -3.58 -23.28
CA GLY A 24 13.21 -3.77 -24.64
C GLY A 24 13.03 -2.52 -25.51
N ALA A 25 11.93 -1.79 -25.33
CA ALA A 25 11.69 -0.51 -26.00
C ALA A 25 12.68 0.59 -25.54
N LEU A 26 12.97 0.64 -24.24
CA LEU A 26 13.89 1.60 -23.62
C LEU A 26 15.30 1.50 -24.22
N GLY A 27 15.77 0.28 -24.51
CA GLY A 27 17.09 0.06 -25.11
C GLY A 27 17.25 0.61 -26.54
N LYS A 28 16.17 1.08 -27.17
CA LYS A 28 16.19 1.70 -28.51
C LYS A 28 16.25 3.23 -28.47
N VAL A 29 16.06 3.85 -27.29
CA VAL A 29 16.06 5.30 -27.14
C VAL A 29 17.50 5.81 -27.13
N GLU A 30 17.81 6.82 -27.94
CA GLU A 30 19.15 7.39 -28.07
C GLU A 30 19.64 8.02 -26.75
N PHE A 31 18.78 8.80 -26.09
CA PHE A 31 19.05 9.39 -24.79
C PHE A 31 17.95 9.02 -23.79
N SER A 32 18.35 8.38 -22.70
CA SER A 32 17.45 8.04 -21.59
C SER A 32 18.05 8.47 -20.26
N LEU A 33 17.26 9.21 -19.47
CA LEU A 33 17.60 9.66 -18.12
C LEU A 33 16.56 9.15 -17.13
N HIS A 34 17.02 8.53 -16.06
CA HIS A 34 16.21 8.13 -14.92
C HIS A 34 16.55 8.98 -13.69
N LEU A 35 15.59 9.75 -13.21
CA LEU A 35 15.66 10.46 -11.93
C LEU A 35 14.93 9.60 -10.89
N GLY A 36 15.65 9.06 -9.91
CA GLY A 36 15.04 8.18 -8.91
C GLY A 36 15.88 8.07 -7.64
N THR A 37 15.23 7.63 -6.55
CA THR A 37 15.87 7.49 -5.22
C THR A 37 16.79 6.28 -5.12
N HIS A 38 16.60 5.28 -5.99
CA HIS A 38 17.34 4.03 -5.99
C HIS A 38 17.93 3.73 -7.37
N ARG A 39 19.03 2.96 -7.38
CA ARG A 39 19.61 2.39 -8.61
C ARG A 39 18.90 1.10 -9.01
N ASP A 40 17.66 1.27 -9.46
CA ASP A 40 16.70 0.21 -9.71
C ASP A 40 16.81 -0.48 -11.09
N GLU A 41 15.79 -1.28 -11.42
CA GLU A 41 15.63 -1.99 -12.68
C GLU A 41 15.64 -1.04 -13.89
N THR A 42 15.01 0.13 -13.76
CA THR A 42 14.98 1.16 -14.80
C THR A 42 16.29 1.89 -14.92
N SER A 43 16.90 2.28 -13.79
CA SER A 43 18.22 2.90 -13.76
C SER A 43 19.28 2.02 -14.41
N ALA A 44 19.16 0.69 -14.32
CA ALA A 44 20.11 -0.25 -14.92
C ALA A 44 20.02 -0.33 -16.45
N ARG A 45 18.94 0.19 -17.06
CA ARG A 45 18.70 0.18 -18.50
C ARG A 45 18.67 1.58 -19.13
N THR A 46 18.88 2.62 -18.34
CA THR A 46 18.98 4.01 -18.83
C THR A 46 20.44 4.43 -19.00
N THR A 47 20.65 5.43 -19.84
CA THR A 47 22.00 5.96 -20.12
C THR A 47 22.52 6.80 -18.96
N TRP A 48 21.62 7.60 -18.37
CA TRP A 48 21.89 8.46 -17.24
C TRP A 48 20.98 8.09 -16.07
N HIS A 49 21.56 8.08 -14.88
CA HIS A 49 20.80 8.04 -13.64
C HIS A 49 21.19 9.22 -12.77
N VAL A 50 20.20 10.02 -12.40
CA VAL A 50 20.34 11.16 -11.50
C VAL A 50 19.71 10.78 -10.16
N PRO A 51 20.42 10.94 -9.03
CA PRO A 51 19.82 10.73 -7.71
C PRO A 51 18.70 11.75 -7.46
N LEU A 52 17.50 11.26 -7.17
CA LEU A 52 16.38 12.10 -6.76
C LEU A 52 16.52 12.49 -5.29
N SER A 53 16.37 13.79 -4.99
CA SER A 53 16.28 14.28 -3.61
C SER A 53 15.02 13.74 -2.94
N HIS A 54 15.14 13.32 -1.68
CA HIS A 54 13.96 12.93 -0.89
C HIS A 54 13.04 14.15 -0.71
N PRO A 55 11.70 13.99 -0.58
CA PRO A 55 10.79 15.10 -0.31
C PRO A 55 11.19 16.03 0.85
N PHE A 56 11.87 15.51 1.87
CA PHE A 56 12.39 16.30 3.00
C PHE A 56 13.66 17.11 2.69
N GLU A 57 14.24 16.96 1.52
CA GLU A 57 15.50 17.60 1.09
C GLU A 57 15.29 18.66 0.00
N ALA A 58 14.07 18.76 -0.55
CA ALA A 58 13.79 19.59 -1.70
C ALA A 58 12.54 20.44 -1.55
N TRP A 59 12.60 21.65 -2.11
CA TRP A 59 11.41 22.46 -2.39
C TRP A 59 10.58 21.80 -3.48
N GLY A 60 9.27 21.78 -3.26
CA GLY A 60 8.27 21.30 -4.20
C GLY A 60 6.87 21.75 -3.77
N ASP A 61 5.87 21.25 -4.44
CA ASP A 61 4.47 21.49 -4.16
C ASP A 61 3.62 20.25 -4.49
N ALA A 62 2.43 20.20 -3.93
CA ALA A 62 1.46 19.14 -4.18
C ALA A 62 0.04 19.68 -4.13
N ARG A 63 -0.88 18.91 -4.72
CA ARG A 63 -2.33 19.11 -4.55
C ARG A 63 -2.94 17.83 -4.01
N SER A 64 -3.81 17.93 -3.01
CA SER A 64 -4.63 16.82 -2.52
C SER A 64 -5.77 16.51 -3.49
N GLY A 65 -6.50 15.41 -3.24
CA GLY A 65 -7.58 14.95 -4.11
C GLY A 65 -8.76 15.92 -4.24
N ASP A 66 -8.97 16.80 -3.27
CA ASP A 66 -9.96 17.91 -3.33
C ASP A 66 -9.40 19.18 -4.00
N GLY A 67 -8.14 19.15 -4.43
CA GLY A 67 -7.43 20.27 -5.05
C GLY A 67 -6.79 21.24 -4.05
N THR A 68 -6.80 20.97 -2.75
CA THR A 68 -6.07 21.84 -1.80
C THR A 68 -4.58 21.83 -2.12
N TYR A 69 -4.01 23.02 -2.36
CA TYR A 69 -2.60 23.19 -2.67
C TYR A 69 -1.75 23.33 -1.40
N ALA A 70 -0.62 22.63 -1.37
CA ALA A 70 0.35 22.63 -0.28
C ALA A 70 1.77 22.78 -0.82
N VAL A 71 2.61 23.50 -0.08
CA VAL A 71 4.02 23.67 -0.42
C VAL A 71 4.85 22.66 0.39
N GLN A 72 5.69 21.89 -0.30
CA GLN A 72 6.65 20.99 0.31
C GLN A 72 7.88 21.78 0.78
N GLN A 73 8.18 21.70 2.07
CA GLN A 73 9.32 22.35 2.70
C GLN A 73 10.46 21.34 2.92
N PRO A 74 11.70 21.65 2.51
CA PRO A 74 12.84 20.87 2.94
C PRO A 74 13.08 21.05 4.44
N LEU A 75 13.18 19.95 5.18
CA LEU A 75 13.54 19.94 6.60
C LEU A 75 15.06 19.86 6.81
N ILE A 76 15.79 19.41 5.78
CA ILE A 76 17.25 19.28 5.78
C ILE A 76 17.81 19.59 4.39
N ALA A 77 19.09 19.96 4.32
CA ALA A 77 19.79 20.03 3.03
C ALA A 77 19.98 18.61 2.45
N PRO A 78 20.07 18.46 1.11
CA PRO A 78 20.35 17.17 0.49
C PRO A 78 21.57 16.47 1.09
N LEU A 79 21.40 15.23 1.56
CA LEU A 79 22.48 14.42 2.14
C LEU A 79 23.47 13.92 1.08
N HIS A 80 23.02 13.85 -0.17
CA HIS A 80 23.79 13.44 -1.33
C HIS A 80 23.72 14.52 -2.41
N GLU A 81 24.59 14.41 -3.42
CA GLU A 81 24.51 15.21 -4.64
C GLU A 81 23.29 14.78 -5.47
N SER A 82 22.11 15.16 -5.00
CA SER A 82 20.81 14.83 -5.59
C SER A 82 20.15 16.07 -6.19
N GLN A 83 19.14 15.83 -7.04
CA GLN A 83 18.34 16.87 -7.67
C GLN A 83 16.85 16.57 -7.48
N SER A 84 16.03 17.61 -7.33
CA SER A 84 14.58 17.44 -7.29
C SER A 84 13.98 17.31 -8.69
N VAL A 85 12.74 16.80 -8.78
CA VAL A 85 11.96 16.79 -10.03
C VAL A 85 11.84 18.21 -10.60
N VAL A 86 11.62 19.22 -9.75
CA VAL A 86 11.51 20.63 -10.16
C VAL A 86 12.81 21.11 -10.82
N GLN A 87 13.98 20.76 -10.28
CA GLN A 87 15.27 21.15 -10.84
C GLN A 87 15.52 20.50 -12.19
N VAL A 88 15.30 19.19 -12.30
CA VAL A 88 15.56 18.44 -13.54
C VAL A 88 14.58 18.84 -14.64
N TRP A 89 13.28 18.87 -14.33
CA TRP A 89 12.25 19.23 -15.30
C TRP A 89 12.31 20.72 -15.65
N GLY A 90 12.51 21.60 -14.67
CA GLY A 90 12.68 23.03 -14.89
C GLY A 90 13.90 23.35 -15.75
N ALA A 91 15.01 22.64 -15.54
CA ALA A 91 16.18 22.80 -16.39
C ALA A 91 15.96 22.30 -17.82
N ALA A 92 15.26 21.17 -17.98
CA ALA A 92 14.88 20.66 -19.30
C ALA A 92 13.94 21.62 -20.05
N ALA A 93 13.00 22.25 -19.34
CA ALA A 93 12.02 23.17 -19.92
C ALA A 93 12.60 24.55 -20.27
N THR A 94 13.52 25.06 -19.45
CA THR A 94 14.10 26.42 -19.65
C THR A 94 15.44 26.41 -20.38
N GLY A 95 16.12 25.27 -20.46
CA GLY A 95 17.46 25.14 -21.02
C GLY A 95 18.59 25.63 -20.10
N ALA A 96 18.30 25.93 -18.82
CA ALA A 96 19.29 26.37 -17.83
C ALA A 96 18.93 25.85 -16.42
N PRO A 97 19.91 25.71 -15.50
CA PRO A 97 19.62 25.37 -14.10
C PRO A 97 18.62 26.35 -13.46
N VAL A 98 17.69 25.81 -12.68
CA VAL A 98 16.64 26.60 -12.01
C VAL A 98 16.77 26.55 -10.49
N ASP A 99 16.38 27.63 -9.83
CA ASP A 99 16.15 27.65 -8.38
C ASP A 99 14.75 27.09 -8.09
N ALA A 100 14.71 25.90 -7.49
CA ALA A 100 13.45 25.21 -7.16
C ALA A 100 12.56 26.03 -6.22
N HIS A 101 13.15 26.74 -5.25
CA HIS A 101 12.38 27.57 -4.31
C HIS A 101 11.68 28.71 -5.07
N ALA A 102 12.42 29.42 -5.93
CA ALA A 102 11.87 30.50 -6.74
C ALA A 102 10.77 30.01 -7.70
N PHE A 103 10.95 28.83 -8.30
CA PHE A 103 9.94 28.23 -9.19
C PHE A 103 8.65 27.91 -8.45
N VAL A 104 8.74 27.18 -7.32
CA VAL A 104 7.55 26.83 -6.53
C VAL A 104 6.85 28.08 -6.00
N LYS A 105 7.61 29.10 -5.57
CA LYS A 105 7.04 30.39 -5.14
C LYS A 105 6.33 31.14 -6.27
N THR A 106 6.85 31.05 -7.50
CA THR A 106 6.19 31.60 -8.69
C THR A 106 4.86 30.88 -8.95
N THR A 107 4.85 29.54 -8.96
CA THR A 107 3.62 28.75 -9.12
C THR A 107 2.59 29.08 -8.04
N PHE A 108 3.02 29.22 -6.79
CA PHE A 108 2.13 29.65 -5.70
C PHE A 108 1.52 31.04 -5.96
N SER A 109 2.33 32.01 -6.41
CA SER A 109 1.85 33.36 -6.74
C SER A 109 0.82 33.35 -7.87
N ASP A 110 1.08 32.57 -8.92
CA ASP A 110 0.17 32.40 -10.06
C ASP A 110 -1.15 31.76 -9.64
N LEU A 111 -1.12 30.75 -8.77
CA LEU A 111 -2.34 30.12 -8.26
C LEU A 111 -3.11 31.01 -7.30
N HIS A 112 -2.42 31.80 -6.48
CA HIS A 112 -3.05 32.77 -5.59
C HIS A 112 -3.83 33.82 -6.39
N THR A 113 -3.19 34.41 -7.41
CA THR A 113 -3.81 35.43 -8.27
C THR A 113 -4.90 34.82 -9.17
N GLY A 114 -4.66 33.65 -9.75
CA GLY A 114 -5.63 32.92 -10.58
C GLY A 114 -6.92 32.52 -9.83
N ALA A 115 -6.86 32.38 -8.52
CA ALA A 115 -8.02 32.13 -7.66
C ALA A 115 -8.88 33.40 -7.40
N GLY A 116 -8.59 34.52 -8.06
CA GLY A 116 -9.33 35.78 -7.91
C GLY A 116 -9.04 36.52 -6.61
N ASN A 117 -8.04 36.07 -5.84
CA ASN A 117 -7.55 36.84 -4.70
C ASN A 117 -6.84 38.10 -5.21
N PRO A 118 -6.96 39.23 -4.50
CA PRO A 118 -6.28 40.45 -4.92
C PRO A 118 -4.77 40.20 -5.03
N PRO A 119 -4.09 40.83 -6.00
CA PRO A 119 -2.63 40.85 -6.02
C PRO A 119 -2.17 41.34 -4.65
N LEU A 120 -1.42 40.52 -3.95
CA LEU A 120 -0.94 40.90 -2.63
C LEU A 120 0.05 42.04 -2.78
N LEU A 121 -0.08 43.05 -1.92
CA LEU A 121 0.97 44.05 -1.75
C LEU A 121 2.27 43.40 -1.25
N ASP A 122 2.15 42.27 -0.54
CA ASP A 122 3.26 41.43 -0.07
C ASP A 122 2.96 39.92 -0.29
N ILE A 123 3.53 39.34 -1.36
CA ILE A 123 3.45 37.90 -1.63
C ILE A 123 4.27 37.08 -0.62
N ASP A 124 5.28 37.68 0.02
CA ASP A 124 6.18 37.01 0.94
C ASP A 124 5.46 36.69 2.25
N ASP A 125 4.64 37.61 2.74
CA ASP A 125 3.79 37.37 3.91
C ASP A 125 2.83 36.20 3.69
N ARG A 126 2.18 36.14 2.51
CA ARG A 126 1.26 35.04 2.19
C ARG A 126 1.99 33.73 1.98
N TRP A 127 3.15 33.75 1.34
CA TRP A 127 4.03 32.60 1.20
C TRP A 127 4.42 32.06 2.58
N ASN A 128 4.87 32.91 3.50
CA ASN A 128 5.22 32.52 4.86
C ASN A 128 4.03 31.92 5.64
N GLN A 129 2.83 32.47 5.46
CA GLN A 129 1.61 31.87 6.01
C GLN A 129 1.34 30.48 5.42
N ALA A 130 1.60 30.29 4.11
CA ALA A 130 1.44 29.00 3.45
C ALA A 130 2.41 27.96 4.01
N LEU A 131 3.67 28.35 4.16
CA LEU A 131 4.70 27.51 4.76
C LEU A 131 4.34 27.14 6.21
N HIS A 132 3.88 28.11 7.01
CA HIS A 132 3.49 27.86 8.40
C HIS A 132 2.27 26.94 8.51
N ALA A 133 1.23 27.17 7.70
CA ALA A 133 0.01 26.37 7.74
C ALA A 133 0.15 25.00 7.04
N GLY A 134 1.15 24.83 6.17
CA GLY A 134 1.33 23.68 5.28
C GLY A 134 0.40 23.71 4.06
N ALA A 135 -0.88 24.00 4.27
CA ALA A 135 -1.88 24.15 3.21
C ALA A 135 -2.77 25.37 3.45
N LEU A 136 -3.03 26.16 2.40
CA LEU A 136 -3.96 27.29 2.47
C LEU A 136 -5.24 26.97 1.69
N GLY A 137 -6.38 27.06 2.37
CA GLY A 137 -7.68 26.95 1.72
C GLY A 137 -7.89 28.04 0.67
N GLY A 138 -8.57 27.69 -0.42
CA GLY A 138 -8.97 28.62 -1.48
C GLY A 138 -7.93 28.84 -2.59
N ILE A 139 -6.81 28.13 -2.57
CA ILE A 139 -5.80 28.15 -3.63
C ILE A 139 -5.72 26.76 -4.26
N GLY A 140 -5.62 26.70 -5.59
CA GLY A 140 -5.37 25.45 -6.34
C GLY A 140 -6.56 24.50 -6.52
N ARG A 141 -7.76 24.89 -6.07
CA ARG A 141 -8.99 24.10 -6.23
C ARG A 141 -9.24 23.72 -7.69
N PHE A 142 -9.71 22.50 -7.90
CA PHE A 142 -10.22 22.10 -9.21
C PHE A 142 -11.50 22.89 -9.53
N PRO A 143 -11.72 23.29 -10.79
CA PRO A 143 -13.01 23.84 -11.20
C PRO A 143 -14.14 22.87 -10.84
N GLU A 144 -15.19 23.35 -10.19
CA GLU A 144 -16.41 22.56 -10.04
C GLU A 144 -17.05 22.38 -11.41
N GLU A 145 -17.04 21.16 -11.93
CA GLU A 145 -17.73 20.79 -13.16
C GLU A 145 -19.02 20.03 -12.84
N THR A 146 -20.16 20.67 -13.07
CA THR A 146 -21.45 19.96 -13.10
C THR A 146 -21.56 19.21 -14.42
N LYS A 147 -21.41 17.88 -14.37
CA LYS A 147 -21.60 17.02 -15.55
C LYS A 147 -23.03 16.52 -15.61
N GLU A 148 -23.63 16.53 -16.80
CA GLU A 148 -24.93 15.91 -17.03
C GLU A 148 -24.79 14.38 -17.03
N LEU A 149 -25.60 13.69 -16.22
CA LEU A 149 -25.67 12.24 -16.27
C LEU A 149 -26.35 11.82 -17.57
N LEU A 150 -25.74 10.88 -18.30
CA LEU A 150 -26.27 10.33 -19.55
C LEU A 150 -26.68 8.86 -19.35
N PRO A 151 -27.90 8.56 -18.85
CA PRO A 151 -28.30 7.19 -18.48
C PRO A 151 -28.20 6.18 -19.62
N GLU A 152 -28.45 6.60 -20.86
CA GLU A 152 -28.36 5.71 -22.02
C GLU A 152 -26.92 5.23 -22.26
N LYS A 153 -25.94 6.12 -22.16
CA LYS A 153 -24.52 5.77 -22.29
C LYS A 153 -24.07 4.85 -21.16
N VAL A 154 -24.57 5.08 -19.95
CA VAL A 154 -24.31 4.19 -18.81
C VAL A 154 -24.89 2.80 -19.09
N SER A 155 -26.13 2.71 -19.54
CA SER A 155 -26.77 1.44 -19.90
C SER A 155 -26.05 0.71 -21.03
N GLU A 156 -25.59 1.42 -22.05
CA GLU A 156 -24.81 0.88 -23.16
C GLU A 156 -23.47 0.32 -22.67
N ALA A 157 -22.73 1.09 -21.85
CA ALA A 157 -21.45 0.65 -21.29
C ALA A 157 -21.60 -0.58 -20.39
N VAL A 158 -22.63 -0.63 -19.55
CA VAL A 158 -22.92 -1.80 -18.69
C VAL A 158 -23.22 -3.03 -19.55
N ARG A 159 -24.06 -2.89 -20.59
CA ARG A 159 -24.36 -4.00 -21.51
C ARG A 159 -23.12 -4.49 -22.25
N ALA A 160 -22.28 -3.57 -22.72
CA ALA A 160 -21.02 -3.91 -23.37
C ALA A 160 -20.08 -4.67 -22.41
N GLY A 161 -19.93 -4.20 -21.17
CA GLY A 161 -19.10 -4.85 -20.15
C GLY A 161 -19.60 -6.23 -19.73
N LEU A 162 -20.93 -6.42 -19.64
CA LEU A 162 -21.51 -7.74 -19.37
C LEU A 162 -21.31 -8.71 -20.53
N ALA A 163 -21.38 -8.22 -21.78
CA ALA A 163 -21.14 -9.03 -22.97
C ALA A 163 -19.66 -9.39 -23.17
N SER A 164 -18.73 -8.61 -22.60
CA SER A 164 -17.29 -8.85 -22.69
C SER A 164 -16.72 -9.73 -21.57
N ARG A 165 -17.53 -10.15 -20.59
CA ARG A 165 -17.09 -11.10 -19.55
C ARG A 165 -16.74 -12.44 -20.19
N GLY A 166 -15.66 -13.09 -19.72
CA GLY A 166 -15.32 -14.44 -20.11
C GLY A 166 -16.34 -15.48 -19.64
N GLY A 167 -15.99 -16.75 -19.80
CA GLY A 167 -16.80 -17.85 -19.27
C GLY A 167 -16.95 -17.79 -17.75
N ALA A 168 -17.86 -18.59 -17.21
CA ALA A 168 -18.01 -18.71 -15.76
C ALA A 168 -16.66 -19.08 -15.10
N LEU A 169 -16.40 -18.48 -13.93
CA LEU A 169 -15.21 -18.80 -13.16
C LEU A 169 -15.27 -20.25 -12.66
N SER A 170 -14.12 -20.91 -12.66
CA SER A 170 -13.98 -22.30 -12.23
C SER A 170 -12.51 -22.65 -11.97
N ALA A 171 -12.22 -23.85 -11.47
CA ALA A 171 -10.87 -24.35 -11.28
C ALA A 171 -9.98 -24.33 -12.55
N SER A 172 -10.57 -24.32 -13.76
CA SER A 172 -9.86 -24.22 -15.04
C SER A 172 -9.94 -22.83 -15.70
N ASN A 173 -10.65 -21.90 -15.08
CA ASN A 173 -10.83 -20.52 -15.54
C ASN A 173 -10.91 -19.60 -14.31
N LEU A 174 -9.76 -19.28 -13.74
CA LEU A 174 -9.66 -18.46 -12.53
C LEU A 174 -9.60 -16.98 -12.90
N GLU A 175 -10.14 -16.15 -12.00
CA GLU A 175 -9.90 -14.71 -11.98
C GLU A 175 -8.58 -14.43 -11.24
N VAL A 176 -7.82 -13.45 -11.72
CA VAL A 176 -6.66 -12.89 -11.03
C VAL A 176 -6.93 -11.42 -10.82
N THR A 177 -6.82 -10.97 -9.57
CA THR A 177 -6.92 -9.56 -9.18
C THR A 177 -5.54 -9.07 -8.73
N PHE A 178 -5.09 -7.97 -9.32
CA PHE A 178 -3.86 -7.28 -8.96
C PHE A 178 -4.18 -6.14 -8.00
N ALA A 179 -3.80 -6.29 -6.74
CA ALA A 179 -4.03 -5.29 -5.71
C ALA A 179 -2.74 -4.53 -5.39
N SER A 180 -2.83 -3.21 -5.24
CA SER A 180 -1.73 -2.45 -4.63
C SER A 180 -1.48 -2.96 -3.21
N CYS A 181 -0.22 -3.20 -2.84
CA CYS A 181 0.08 -3.66 -1.50
C CYS A 181 -0.11 -2.50 -0.52
N ALA A 182 -0.96 -2.66 0.50
CA ALA A 182 -1.21 -1.64 1.52
C ALA A 182 0.08 -1.16 2.23
N LYS A 183 1.13 -2.00 2.23
CA LYS A 183 2.43 -1.68 2.83
C LYS A 183 3.40 -1.06 1.82
N MET A 184 3.40 -1.53 0.57
CA MET A 184 4.46 -1.26 -0.41
C MET A 184 4.05 -0.38 -1.59
N GLY A 185 2.76 -0.09 -1.74
CA GLY A 185 2.23 0.52 -2.96
C GLY A 185 2.44 -0.38 -4.18
N ALA A 186 2.97 0.22 -5.25
CA ALA A 186 3.38 -0.47 -6.46
C ALA A 186 4.83 -0.99 -6.41
N GLY A 187 5.56 -0.74 -5.31
CA GLY A 187 6.93 -1.22 -5.07
C GLY A 187 7.95 -0.12 -4.79
N GLU A 188 7.49 1.12 -4.66
CA GLU A 188 8.27 2.31 -4.32
C GLU A 188 8.92 2.15 -2.94
N MET A 189 8.21 1.50 -2.01
CA MET A 189 8.64 1.28 -0.63
C MET A 189 9.33 -0.08 -0.40
N ALA A 190 9.59 -0.85 -1.45
CA ALA A 190 10.06 -2.24 -1.35
C ALA A 190 11.40 -2.43 -0.60
N ASN A 191 12.20 -1.37 -0.45
CA ASN A 191 13.46 -1.39 0.29
C ASN A 191 13.34 -0.82 1.72
N ASN A 192 12.13 -0.49 2.18
CA ASN A 192 11.87 -0.01 3.54
C ASN A 192 11.70 -1.20 4.50
N PRO A 193 12.65 -1.44 5.42
CA PRO A 193 12.59 -2.59 6.33
C PRO A 193 11.42 -2.52 7.33
N TRP A 194 10.96 -1.33 7.71
CA TRP A 194 9.77 -1.18 8.56
C TRP A 194 8.53 -1.80 7.89
N LEU A 195 8.36 -1.54 6.59
CA LEU A 195 7.21 -2.02 5.81
C LEU A 195 7.38 -3.47 5.35
N LEU A 196 8.62 -3.95 5.18
CA LEU A 196 8.91 -5.37 4.91
C LEU A 196 8.53 -6.23 6.12
N GLU A 197 8.86 -5.79 7.33
CA GLU A 197 8.53 -6.49 8.56
C GLU A 197 7.06 -6.31 8.96
N LEU A 198 6.42 -5.20 8.59
CA LEU A 198 5.03 -4.92 8.95
C LEU A 198 4.11 -6.06 8.49
N PRO A 199 3.27 -6.64 9.39
CA PRO A 199 2.34 -7.69 9.01
C PRO A 199 1.26 -7.17 8.07
N ASP A 200 0.88 -7.99 7.08
CA ASP A 200 -0.33 -7.76 6.28
C ASP A 200 -1.57 -7.63 7.20
N GLY A 201 -2.52 -6.76 6.85
CA GLY A 201 -3.68 -6.46 7.69
C GLY A 201 -4.54 -7.69 8.01
N LEU A 202 -4.68 -8.61 7.06
CA LEU A 202 -5.52 -9.81 7.20
C LEU A 202 -4.66 -11.06 7.44
N ALA A 203 -3.72 -11.34 6.55
CA ALA A 203 -2.94 -12.58 6.57
C ALA A 203 -1.82 -12.55 7.60
N LYS A 204 -1.46 -11.37 8.11
CA LYS A 204 -0.36 -11.16 9.06
C LYS A 204 1.00 -11.61 8.53
N VAL A 205 1.11 -11.76 7.21
CA VAL A 205 2.34 -12.14 6.50
C VAL A 205 3.33 -10.98 6.49
N THR A 206 4.59 -11.31 6.70
CA THR A 206 5.75 -10.41 6.77
C THR A 206 6.79 -10.86 5.77
N TRP A 207 7.58 -9.93 5.23
CA TRP A 207 8.70 -10.16 4.31
C TRP A 207 8.37 -10.84 2.97
N ASP A 208 7.09 -11.13 2.70
CA ASP A 208 6.62 -11.71 1.45
C ASP A 208 5.26 -11.12 1.03
N ASN A 209 4.98 -11.18 -0.27
CA ASN A 209 3.62 -11.36 -0.77
C ASN A 209 3.34 -12.84 -1.02
N VAL A 210 2.07 -13.16 -1.22
CA VAL A 210 1.54 -14.50 -1.47
C VAL A 210 0.36 -14.41 -2.43
N ALA A 211 0.00 -15.53 -3.05
CA ALA A 211 -1.22 -15.67 -3.82
C ALA A 211 -2.38 -16.05 -2.89
N PHE A 212 -3.26 -15.10 -2.60
CA PHE A 212 -4.44 -15.35 -1.77
C PHE A 212 -5.50 -16.10 -2.56
N VAL A 213 -6.05 -17.15 -1.97
CA VAL A 213 -7.16 -17.94 -2.54
C VAL A 213 -8.15 -18.35 -1.45
N SER A 214 -9.39 -18.66 -1.83
CA SER A 214 -10.36 -19.25 -0.89
C SER A 214 -9.94 -20.67 -0.48
N PRO A 215 -10.22 -21.11 0.76
CA PRO A 215 -9.96 -22.48 1.19
C PRO A 215 -10.63 -23.52 0.26
N LYS A 216 -11.84 -23.21 -0.22
CA LYS A 216 -12.56 -24.04 -1.19
C LYS A 216 -11.82 -24.16 -2.53
N THR A 217 -11.33 -23.06 -3.09
CA THR A 217 -10.55 -23.06 -4.34
C THR A 217 -9.26 -23.84 -4.18
N ALA A 218 -8.55 -23.66 -3.06
CA ALA A 218 -7.33 -24.41 -2.75
C ALA A 218 -7.58 -25.92 -2.68
N LYS A 219 -8.67 -26.33 -2.01
CA LYS A 219 -9.11 -27.72 -1.91
C LYS A 219 -9.46 -28.33 -3.27
N GLU A 220 -10.18 -27.60 -4.13
CA GLU A 220 -10.52 -28.06 -5.49
C GLU A 220 -9.28 -28.25 -6.37
N LEU A 221 -8.29 -27.36 -6.23
CA LEU A 221 -7.02 -27.41 -6.97
C LEU A 221 -5.98 -28.36 -6.36
N GLY A 222 -6.23 -28.89 -5.15
CA GLY A 222 -5.33 -29.80 -4.46
C GLY A 222 -4.02 -29.15 -4.02
N VAL A 223 -4.06 -27.86 -3.65
CA VAL A 223 -2.92 -27.06 -3.18
C VAL A 223 -3.16 -26.61 -1.74
N LYS A 224 -2.08 -26.32 -0.99
CA LYS A 224 -2.17 -25.91 0.41
C LYS A 224 -1.28 -24.71 0.74
N GLY A 225 -1.84 -23.76 1.47
CA GLY A 225 -1.12 -22.68 2.12
C GLY A 225 -0.73 -23.08 3.54
N ASP A 226 0.55 -23.02 3.89
CA ASP A 226 1.04 -23.26 5.24
C ASP A 226 2.26 -22.36 5.53
N PRO A 227 2.35 -21.67 6.69
CA PRO A 227 3.48 -20.78 6.98
C PRO A 227 4.83 -21.49 6.87
N LYS A 228 4.91 -22.75 7.32
CA LYS A 228 6.17 -23.52 7.30
C LYS A 228 6.45 -24.12 5.94
N ARG A 229 5.40 -24.49 5.20
CA ARG A 229 5.50 -25.26 3.97
C ARG A 229 4.35 -24.98 3.00
N SER A 230 4.28 -23.74 2.50
CA SER A 230 3.28 -23.34 1.51
C SER A 230 3.66 -23.89 0.13
N ASP A 231 2.68 -24.39 -0.61
CA ASP A 231 2.88 -24.81 -1.99
C ASP A 231 3.25 -23.61 -2.88
N VAL A 232 4.29 -23.78 -3.69
CA VAL A 232 4.57 -22.83 -4.77
C VAL A 232 3.77 -23.23 -6.00
N VAL A 233 2.91 -22.33 -6.44
CA VAL A 233 2.02 -22.51 -7.58
C VAL A 233 2.50 -21.70 -8.76
N ARG A 234 2.33 -22.26 -9.96
CA ARG A 234 2.51 -21.55 -11.23
C ARG A 234 1.16 -21.02 -11.69
N ILE A 235 1.09 -19.72 -11.92
CA ILE A 235 -0.08 -19.05 -12.48
C ILE A 235 0.23 -18.66 -13.91
N SER A 236 -0.63 -19.08 -14.83
CA SER A 236 -0.49 -18.86 -16.27
C SER A 236 -1.75 -18.20 -16.83
N ARG A 237 -1.59 -17.19 -17.68
CA ARG A 237 -2.67 -16.53 -18.42
C ARG A 237 -2.23 -16.28 -19.87
N LYS A 238 -3.15 -16.42 -20.82
CA LYS A 238 -2.87 -16.16 -22.24
C LYS A 238 -2.39 -14.72 -22.44
N GLY A 239 -1.28 -14.55 -23.17
CA GLY A 239 -0.71 -13.24 -23.48
C GLY A 239 0.17 -12.64 -22.38
N ALA A 240 0.20 -13.25 -21.19
CA ALA A 240 1.04 -12.85 -20.08
C ALA A 240 2.23 -13.82 -19.91
N LYS A 241 3.18 -13.46 -19.05
CA LYS A 241 4.26 -14.36 -18.63
C LYS A 241 3.83 -15.11 -17.37
N ASP A 242 4.12 -16.40 -17.34
CA ASP A 242 3.88 -17.24 -16.17
C ASP A 242 4.69 -16.74 -14.97
N ILE A 243 4.08 -16.81 -13.79
CA ILE A 243 4.72 -16.49 -12.51
C ILE A 243 4.63 -17.68 -11.56
N ASP A 244 5.61 -17.79 -10.66
CA ASP A 244 5.62 -18.76 -9.58
C ASP A 244 5.51 -18.01 -8.24
N VAL A 245 4.50 -18.33 -7.42
CA VAL A 245 4.19 -17.61 -6.17
C VAL A 245 3.80 -18.62 -5.07
N ALA A 246 4.13 -18.32 -3.81
CA ALA A 246 3.65 -19.12 -2.68
C ALA A 246 2.14 -18.89 -2.44
N LEU A 247 1.40 -19.96 -2.19
CA LEU A 247 -0.04 -19.90 -1.93
C LEU A 247 -0.35 -19.49 -0.49
N TRP A 248 -1.45 -18.77 -0.29
CA TRP A 248 -2.03 -18.54 1.03
C TRP A 248 -3.54 -18.68 1.01
N GLU A 249 -4.07 -19.58 1.84
CA GLU A 249 -5.52 -19.73 2.01
C GLU A 249 -6.01 -18.62 2.95
N LEU A 250 -6.93 -17.79 2.45
CA LEU A 250 -7.50 -16.69 3.22
C LEU A 250 -9.01 -16.93 3.39
N PRO A 251 -9.48 -17.18 4.63
CA PRO A 251 -10.91 -17.24 4.92
C PRO A 251 -11.66 -15.98 4.45
N GLY A 252 -12.81 -16.16 3.82
CA GLY A 252 -13.59 -15.06 3.22
C GLY A 252 -13.11 -14.56 1.87
N HIS A 253 -12.05 -15.13 1.29
CA HIS A 253 -11.65 -14.82 -0.07
C HIS A 253 -12.66 -15.40 -1.08
N ALA A 254 -12.93 -14.68 -2.17
CA ALA A 254 -13.84 -15.14 -3.20
C ALA A 254 -13.36 -16.44 -3.87
N ASP A 255 -14.32 -17.31 -4.20
CA ASP A 255 -14.08 -18.54 -4.94
C ASP A 255 -13.59 -18.28 -6.36
N HIS A 256 -12.71 -19.17 -6.84
CA HIS A 256 -12.12 -19.13 -8.18
C HIS A 256 -11.44 -17.80 -8.53
N SER A 257 -11.04 -17.03 -7.52
CA SER A 257 -10.29 -15.79 -7.65
C SER A 257 -8.97 -15.88 -6.90
N ILE A 258 -7.92 -15.29 -7.47
CA ILE A 258 -6.58 -15.19 -6.89
C ILE A 258 -6.26 -13.72 -6.71
N THR A 259 -5.96 -13.27 -5.49
CA THR A 259 -5.43 -11.92 -5.27
C THR A 259 -3.91 -11.95 -5.19
N LEU A 260 -3.26 -11.13 -6.02
CA LEU A 260 -1.82 -10.93 -6.06
C LEU A 260 -1.50 -9.48 -5.69
N THR A 261 -0.67 -9.28 -4.66
CA THR A 261 -0.25 -7.95 -4.26
C THR A 261 0.99 -7.50 -5.03
N LEU A 262 0.92 -6.29 -5.59
CA LEU A 262 1.99 -5.62 -6.32
C LEU A 262 3.10 -5.12 -5.39
N GLY A 263 4.27 -4.79 -5.95
CA GLY A 263 5.33 -4.11 -5.20
C GLY A 263 6.40 -5.02 -4.57
N TRP A 264 6.43 -6.29 -4.93
CA TRP A 264 7.36 -7.30 -4.41
C TRP A 264 8.21 -7.93 -5.53
N GLY A 265 9.20 -8.74 -5.13
CA GLY A 265 10.04 -9.49 -6.09
C GLY A 265 11.04 -8.64 -6.87
N ARG A 266 11.24 -7.38 -6.48
CA ARG A 266 12.22 -6.49 -7.10
C ARG A 266 13.62 -7.08 -7.05
N THR A 267 14.36 -6.93 -8.14
CA THR A 267 15.74 -7.42 -8.28
C THR A 267 16.77 -6.35 -7.92
N ARG A 268 16.36 -5.08 -7.91
CA ARG A 268 17.20 -3.91 -7.64
C ARG A 268 16.52 -2.88 -6.73
N ALA A 269 15.66 -3.31 -5.81
CA ALA A 269 15.12 -2.46 -4.76
C ALA A 269 16.21 -1.91 -3.82
N GLY A 270 17.21 -2.73 -3.47
CA GLY A 270 18.30 -2.34 -2.56
C GLY A 270 18.68 -3.46 -1.59
N ARG A 271 19.35 -3.08 -0.49
CA ARG A 271 19.92 -4.03 0.47
C ARG A 271 18.89 -4.98 1.10
N TYR A 272 17.69 -4.47 1.39
CA TYR A 272 16.68 -5.22 2.14
C TYR A 272 15.60 -5.81 1.23
N GLY A 273 15.22 -5.10 0.17
CA GLY A 273 14.12 -5.46 -0.73
C GLY A 273 14.47 -6.42 -1.87
N ASN A 274 15.76 -6.59 -2.20
CA ASN A 274 16.16 -7.45 -3.31
C ASN A 274 15.73 -8.91 -3.08
N GLY A 275 14.87 -9.42 -3.96
CA GLY A 275 14.40 -10.81 -3.94
C GLY A 275 13.45 -11.14 -2.78
N GLN A 276 12.87 -10.15 -2.12
CA GLN A 276 11.82 -10.38 -1.12
C GLN A 276 10.46 -10.55 -1.80
N GLY A 277 9.70 -11.57 -1.39
CA GLY A 277 8.45 -11.94 -2.05
C GLY A 277 8.64 -12.39 -3.51
N PHE A 278 7.60 -12.22 -4.29
CA PHE A 278 7.44 -12.71 -5.66
C PHE A 278 7.01 -11.56 -6.57
N ASP A 279 7.65 -11.48 -7.74
CA ASP A 279 7.27 -10.50 -8.75
C ASP A 279 6.06 -11.02 -9.53
N VAL A 280 4.98 -10.25 -9.48
CA VAL A 280 3.69 -10.59 -10.10
C VAL A 280 3.37 -9.72 -11.31
N TYR A 281 4.16 -8.65 -11.57
CA TYR A 281 3.99 -7.80 -12.74
C TYR A 281 4.09 -8.54 -14.08
N PRO A 282 4.90 -9.60 -14.24
CA PRO A 282 4.94 -10.37 -15.48
C PRO A 282 3.60 -10.99 -15.90
N LEU A 283 2.66 -11.19 -14.95
CA LEU A 283 1.33 -11.70 -15.24
C LEU A 283 0.34 -10.60 -15.65
N ARG A 284 0.65 -9.32 -15.36
CA ARG A 284 -0.21 -8.16 -15.64
C ARG A 284 0.02 -7.64 -17.06
N THR A 285 -1.05 -7.39 -17.79
CA THR A 285 -1.03 -6.98 -19.20
C THR A 285 -1.98 -5.81 -19.46
N THR A 286 -1.89 -5.17 -20.62
CA THR A 286 -2.76 -4.02 -20.96
C THR A 286 -4.24 -4.37 -21.08
N ASP A 287 -4.58 -5.63 -21.38
CA ASP A 287 -5.96 -6.14 -21.46
C ASP A 287 -6.55 -6.58 -20.11
N GLY A 288 -5.77 -6.50 -19.03
CA GLY A 288 -6.11 -7.06 -17.72
C GLY A 288 -5.29 -6.39 -16.62
N PHE A 289 -5.40 -5.05 -16.53
CA PHE A 289 -4.53 -4.24 -15.68
C PHE A 289 -4.85 -4.38 -14.19
N ASP A 290 -6.13 -4.32 -13.82
CA ASP A 290 -6.57 -4.44 -12.42
C ASP A 290 -7.00 -5.88 -12.08
N PHE A 291 -7.73 -6.51 -12.99
CA PHE A 291 -8.12 -7.91 -12.88
C PHE A 291 -8.31 -8.53 -14.26
N ALA A 292 -8.22 -9.85 -14.32
CA ALA A 292 -8.50 -10.60 -15.54
C ALA A 292 -8.94 -12.02 -15.26
N ASP A 293 -9.78 -12.57 -16.14
CA ASP A 293 -10.12 -14.00 -16.15
C ASP A 293 -9.18 -14.79 -17.09
N GLY A 294 -9.45 -16.09 -17.23
CA GLY A 294 -8.69 -16.98 -18.11
C GLY A 294 -7.37 -17.48 -17.52
N ALA A 295 -7.14 -17.28 -16.22
CA ALA A 295 -5.96 -17.79 -15.56
C ALA A 295 -6.10 -19.27 -15.19
N THR A 296 -4.96 -19.96 -15.13
CA THR A 296 -4.87 -21.33 -14.63
C THR A 296 -3.78 -21.42 -13.57
N LEU A 297 -3.98 -22.30 -12.60
CA LEU A 297 -3.06 -22.52 -11.49
C LEU A 297 -2.63 -23.99 -11.45
N LYS A 298 -1.33 -24.24 -11.28
CA LYS A 298 -0.77 -25.59 -11.13
C LYS A 298 0.28 -25.64 -10.04
N ALA A 299 0.26 -26.69 -9.22
CA ALA A 299 1.33 -26.94 -8.26
C ALA A 299 2.67 -27.18 -8.97
N THR A 300 3.75 -26.56 -8.49
CA THR A 300 5.09 -26.79 -9.03
C THR A 300 5.82 -27.95 -8.35
N GLY A 301 5.27 -28.47 -7.24
CA GLY A 301 5.90 -29.47 -6.37
C GLY A 301 6.96 -28.88 -5.41
N ARG A 302 7.31 -27.60 -5.56
CA ARG A 302 8.17 -26.89 -4.61
C ARG A 302 7.36 -26.33 -3.44
N ASN A 303 8.04 -26.13 -2.32
CA ASN A 303 7.46 -25.55 -1.12
C ASN A 303 8.24 -24.29 -0.73
N TYR A 304 7.57 -23.35 -0.08
CA TYR A 304 8.14 -22.08 0.37
C TYR A 304 7.80 -21.82 1.83
N PHE A 305 8.71 -21.14 2.51
CA PHE A 305 8.55 -20.72 3.90
C PHE A 305 8.05 -19.27 3.94
N VAL A 306 6.88 -19.04 4.54
CA VAL A 306 6.23 -17.73 4.68
C VAL A 306 6.22 -17.34 6.16
N SER A 307 6.64 -16.11 6.47
CA SER A 307 6.65 -15.61 7.85
C SER A 307 5.37 -14.87 8.19
N GLN A 308 4.80 -15.11 9.36
CA GLN A 308 3.64 -14.38 9.89
C GLN A 308 3.82 -14.04 11.37
N THR A 309 3.14 -13.00 11.85
CA THR A 309 3.18 -12.62 13.29
C THR A 309 2.06 -13.25 14.11
N GLN A 310 0.99 -13.73 13.47
CA GLN A 310 -0.17 -14.31 14.17
C GLN A 310 -0.47 -15.71 13.63
N GLU A 311 -0.39 -16.73 14.50
CA GLU A 311 -0.64 -18.13 14.09
C GLU A 311 -2.10 -18.56 14.21
N HIS A 312 -2.80 -18.11 15.25
CA HIS A 312 -4.19 -18.48 15.50
C HIS A 312 -5.11 -17.40 14.96
N GLY A 313 -6.00 -17.78 14.03
CA GLY A 313 -6.92 -16.86 13.37
C GLY A 313 -8.29 -16.75 14.01
N SER A 314 -8.65 -17.59 14.98
CA SER A 314 -9.94 -17.56 15.69
C SER A 314 -9.74 -17.06 17.13
N MET A 315 -10.81 -16.60 17.78
CA MET A 315 -10.79 -16.27 19.21
C MET A 315 -10.84 -17.52 20.11
N GLU A 316 -11.04 -18.72 19.55
CA GLU A 316 -11.19 -19.99 20.31
C GLU A 316 -12.27 -19.90 21.41
N GLY A 317 -13.38 -19.20 21.12
CA GLY A 317 -14.48 -18.99 22.05
C GLY A 317 -14.21 -18.01 23.19
N ARG A 318 -13.11 -17.25 23.14
CA ARG A 318 -12.74 -16.27 24.18
C ARG A 318 -13.35 -14.90 23.89
N ALA A 319 -13.77 -14.22 24.95
CA ALA A 319 -14.24 -12.83 24.95
C ALA A 319 -13.08 -11.83 24.76
N ILE A 320 -12.47 -11.79 23.56
CA ILE A 320 -11.38 -10.87 23.23
C ILE A 320 -11.95 -9.58 22.63
N VAL A 321 -12.57 -9.69 21.45
CA VAL A 321 -13.29 -8.59 20.80
C VAL A 321 -14.77 -8.82 21.01
N LEU A 322 -15.41 -7.94 21.78
CA LEU A 322 -16.84 -8.00 22.05
C LEU A 322 -17.59 -7.24 20.96
N GLU A 323 -18.31 -7.97 20.12
CA GLU A 323 -19.06 -7.41 19.00
C GLU A 323 -20.57 -7.46 19.27
N ASN A 324 -21.28 -6.45 18.77
CA ASN A 324 -22.73 -6.44 18.80
C ASN A 324 -23.27 -5.71 17.57
N THR A 325 -24.51 -5.99 17.21
CA THR A 325 -25.22 -5.20 16.20
C THR A 325 -25.72 -3.90 16.81
N VAL A 326 -26.04 -2.92 15.96
CA VAL A 326 -26.67 -1.67 16.41
C VAL A 326 -28.00 -1.94 17.14
N ALA A 327 -28.75 -2.95 16.71
CA ALA A 327 -30.00 -3.34 17.37
C ALA A 327 -29.73 -3.90 18.78
N GLY A 328 -28.79 -4.84 18.92
CA GLY A 328 -28.44 -5.41 20.22
C GLY A 328 -27.81 -4.40 21.18
N TYR A 329 -27.02 -3.45 20.68
CA TYR A 329 -26.53 -2.32 21.48
C TYR A 329 -27.65 -1.42 22.00
N ARG A 330 -28.69 -1.16 21.19
CA ARG A 330 -29.85 -0.36 21.64
C ARG A 330 -30.68 -1.07 22.70
N GLU A 331 -30.74 -2.39 22.66
CA GLU A 331 -31.42 -3.21 23.66
C GLU A 331 -30.61 -3.32 24.95
N ASN A 332 -29.29 -3.51 24.84
CA ASN A 332 -28.37 -3.58 25.97
C ASN A 332 -27.09 -2.74 25.71
N PRO A 333 -27.09 -1.44 26.06
CA PRO A 333 -25.93 -0.57 25.86
C PRO A 333 -24.70 -0.99 26.68
N GLU A 334 -24.90 -1.75 27.76
CA GLU A 334 -23.85 -2.22 28.66
C GLU A 334 -23.45 -3.67 28.36
N PHE A 335 -23.71 -4.20 27.15
CA PHE A 335 -23.37 -5.59 26.81
C PHE A 335 -21.91 -5.97 27.09
N ALA A 336 -21.00 -5.00 27.00
CA ALA A 336 -19.57 -5.20 27.26
C ALA A 336 -19.18 -5.14 28.75
N SER A 337 -20.05 -4.65 29.65
CA SER A 337 -19.73 -4.53 31.08
C SER A 337 -19.81 -5.88 31.80
N TYR A 338 -20.66 -6.80 31.33
CA TYR A 338 -20.96 -8.06 32.01
C TYR A 338 -19.91 -9.17 31.80
N ASP A 339 -19.08 -9.08 30.76
CA ASP A 339 -18.01 -10.06 30.48
C ASP A 339 -16.62 -9.59 30.94
N ALA A 340 -16.51 -8.37 31.46
CA ALA A 340 -15.33 -7.99 32.23
C ALA A 340 -15.33 -8.84 33.51
N VAL A 341 -14.29 -9.66 33.69
CA VAL A 341 -14.12 -10.48 34.89
C VAL A 341 -14.12 -9.54 36.12
N GLU A 342 -15.27 -9.38 36.79
CA GLU A 342 -15.30 -8.79 38.12
C GLU A 342 -14.45 -9.71 38.99
N MET A 343 -13.23 -9.29 39.32
CA MET A 343 -12.38 -10.04 40.23
C MET A 343 -13.03 -9.95 41.62
N PRO A 344 -13.67 -11.02 42.12
CA PRO A 344 -14.45 -10.94 43.36
C PRO A 344 -13.56 -10.90 44.60
N VAL A 345 -12.23 -10.90 44.41
CA VAL A 345 -11.24 -10.97 45.46
C VAL A 345 -10.51 -9.63 45.51
N PRO A 346 -10.59 -8.89 46.62
CA PRO A 346 -9.79 -7.68 46.78
C PRO A 346 -8.29 -8.02 46.70
N PRO A 347 -7.44 -7.10 46.21
CA PRO A 347 -6.01 -7.36 46.10
C PRO A 347 -5.43 -7.73 47.47
N LEU A 348 -4.47 -8.66 47.48
CA LEU A 348 -3.73 -9.04 48.69
C LEU A 348 -2.80 -7.93 49.20
N TRP A 349 -2.59 -6.90 48.39
CA TRP A 349 -1.79 -5.72 48.70
C TRP A 349 -2.68 -4.48 48.88
N LYS A 350 -2.16 -3.48 49.60
CA LYS A 350 -2.81 -2.17 49.68
C LYS A 350 -2.69 -1.46 48.33
N GLU A 351 -3.82 -1.04 47.76
CA GLU A 351 -3.82 -0.26 46.52
C GLU A 351 -3.13 1.09 46.71
N VAL A 352 -2.43 1.52 45.65
CA VAL A 352 -1.86 2.86 45.59
C VAL A 352 -2.99 3.85 45.38
N ASP A 353 -3.04 4.89 46.19
CA ASP A 353 -4.01 5.96 46.04
C ASP A 353 -3.56 6.91 44.91
N TYR A 354 -4.36 6.96 43.85
CA TYR A 354 -4.18 7.86 42.70
C TYR A 354 -5.21 9.00 42.71
N SER A 355 -5.84 9.28 43.86
CA SER A 355 -6.79 10.40 44.00
C SER A 355 -6.12 11.77 43.86
N GLU A 356 -4.82 11.86 44.13
CA GLU A 356 -4.00 13.04 43.92
C GLU A 356 -3.14 12.91 42.65
N GLY A 357 -3.09 13.95 41.82
CA GLY A 357 -2.30 14.00 40.59
C GLY A 357 -3.01 13.49 39.34
N HIS A 358 -2.24 13.03 38.36
CA HIS A 358 -2.76 12.55 37.07
C HIS A 358 -2.83 11.02 37.02
N LYS A 359 -4.00 10.49 36.67
CA LYS A 359 -4.21 9.08 36.33
C LYS A 359 -4.34 8.94 34.82
N TRP A 360 -3.28 8.48 34.16
CA TRP A 360 -3.26 8.26 32.72
C TRP A 360 -4.01 6.99 32.34
N GLY A 361 -4.91 7.09 31.37
CA GLY A 361 -5.64 5.97 30.78
C GLY A 361 -5.67 6.10 29.26
N LEU A 362 -5.76 4.96 28.58
CA LEU A 362 -5.91 4.88 27.13
C LEU A 362 -7.21 4.12 26.85
N SER A 363 -8.05 4.69 26.00
CA SER A 363 -9.25 4.03 25.48
C SER A 363 -9.11 3.91 23.97
N ILE A 364 -9.35 2.72 23.43
CA ILE A 364 -9.27 2.44 22.00
C ILE A 364 -10.67 2.12 21.52
N ASP A 365 -11.18 2.92 20.59
CA ASP A 365 -12.46 2.66 19.94
C ASP A 365 -12.27 1.63 18.81
N LEU A 366 -12.67 0.38 19.08
CA LEU A 366 -12.56 -0.72 18.13
C LEU A 366 -13.51 -0.57 16.94
N THR A 367 -14.57 0.24 17.04
CA THR A 367 -15.54 0.42 15.94
C THR A 367 -14.96 1.18 14.75
N THR A 368 -13.89 1.95 14.98
CA THR A 368 -13.20 2.74 13.94
C THR A 368 -11.84 2.13 13.54
N CYS A 369 -11.38 1.09 14.24
CA CYS A 369 -10.13 0.43 13.93
C CYS A 369 -10.28 -0.45 12.68
N THR A 370 -9.70 -0.01 11.57
CA THR A 370 -9.70 -0.78 10.30
C THR A 370 -8.50 -1.73 10.17
N GLY A 371 -7.58 -1.72 11.13
CA GLY A 371 -6.34 -2.49 11.07
C GLY A 371 -5.32 -1.94 10.07
N CYS A 372 -5.29 -0.62 9.86
CA CYS A 372 -4.37 0.06 8.93
C CYS A 372 -2.88 -0.05 9.27
N ASN A 373 -2.53 -0.55 10.46
CA ASN A 373 -1.15 -0.69 10.97
C ASN A 373 -0.34 0.61 11.11
N ALA A 374 -0.95 1.79 10.90
CA ALA A 374 -0.25 3.06 11.05
C ALA A 374 0.25 3.31 12.49
N CYS A 375 -0.52 2.87 13.50
CA CYS A 375 -0.11 2.94 14.90
C CYS A 375 1.13 2.08 15.21
N VAL A 376 1.29 0.94 14.52
CA VAL A 376 2.47 0.06 14.66
C VAL A 376 3.72 0.76 14.13
N ILE A 377 3.65 1.33 12.92
CA ILE A 377 4.76 2.08 12.33
C ILE A 377 5.07 3.34 13.12
N ALA A 378 4.06 4.08 13.59
CA ALA A 378 4.27 5.26 14.42
C ALA A 378 4.98 4.90 15.73
N CYS A 379 4.57 3.82 16.39
CA CYS A 379 5.24 3.33 17.60
C CYS A 379 6.69 2.92 17.31
N GLN A 380 6.94 2.23 16.19
CA GLN A 380 8.29 1.87 15.76
C GLN A 380 9.18 3.09 15.51
N ALA A 381 8.67 4.09 14.78
CA ALA A 381 9.38 5.32 14.45
C ALA A 381 9.71 6.15 15.70
N GLU A 382 8.74 6.31 16.61
CA GLU A 382 8.89 7.11 17.83
C GLU A 382 9.82 6.44 18.86
N ASN A 383 9.71 5.13 19.03
CA ASN A 383 10.40 4.40 20.11
C ASN A 383 11.69 3.71 19.67
N ASN A 384 12.16 3.97 18.45
CA ASN A 384 13.39 3.38 17.90
C ASN A 384 13.38 1.84 17.90
N LEU A 385 12.23 1.23 17.59
CA LEU A 385 12.12 -0.22 17.60
C LEU A 385 12.93 -0.84 16.44
N PRO A 386 13.81 -1.82 16.72
CA PRO A 386 14.69 -2.38 15.70
C PRO A 386 13.89 -3.27 14.75
N ASN A 387 14.40 -3.41 13.52
CA ASN A 387 13.84 -4.38 12.59
C ASN A 387 14.29 -5.80 12.86
N VAL A 388 13.39 -6.75 12.62
CA VAL A 388 13.64 -8.18 12.75
C VAL A 388 13.46 -8.86 11.39
N GLY A 389 14.49 -9.60 10.98
CA GLY A 389 14.46 -10.32 9.70
C GLY A 389 13.48 -11.49 9.70
N LYS A 390 12.97 -11.83 8.50
CA LYS A 390 12.01 -12.92 8.22
C LYS A 390 12.15 -14.17 9.09
N ARG A 391 13.36 -14.74 9.21
CA ARG A 391 13.61 -15.99 9.96
C ARG A 391 13.48 -15.86 11.47
N GLN A 392 13.59 -14.67 12.01
CA GLN A 392 13.43 -14.41 13.45
C GLN A 392 11.99 -14.05 13.77
N VAL A 393 11.30 -13.28 12.90
CA VAL A 393 9.85 -13.07 12.99
C VAL A 393 9.10 -14.39 12.98
N ALA A 394 9.48 -15.30 12.07
CA ALA A 394 9.01 -16.68 12.02
C ALA A 394 9.11 -17.49 13.33
N LYS A 395 9.90 -17.03 14.30
CA LYS A 395 10.10 -17.65 15.61
C LYS A 395 9.39 -16.88 16.73
N GLY A 396 8.49 -15.95 16.39
CA GLY A 396 7.78 -15.08 17.33
C GLY A 396 8.72 -14.10 18.02
N ARG A 397 9.60 -13.44 17.27
CA ARG A 397 10.62 -12.52 17.80
C ARG A 397 10.56 -11.14 17.16
N GLU A 398 9.45 -10.81 16.52
CA GLU A 398 9.14 -9.45 16.05
C GLU A 398 9.16 -8.46 17.22
N MET A 399 9.64 -7.25 16.95
CA MET A 399 9.82 -6.23 17.98
C MET A 399 8.79 -5.11 17.83
N TYR A 400 7.51 -5.48 17.94
CA TYR A 400 6.39 -4.54 17.98
C TYR A 400 5.82 -4.41 19.39
N TRP A 401 5.72 -3.18 19.90
CA TRP A 401 5.12 -2.91 21.22
C TRP A 401 3.60 -2.83 21.18
N ILE A 402 3.04 -2.40 20.05
CA ILE A 402 1.62 -2.47 19.73
C ILE A 402 1.45 -3.36 18.51
N ARG A 403 0.42 -4.20 18.49
CA ARG A 403 0.17 -5.12 17.37
C ARG A 403 -1.31 -5.14 17.03
N ILE A 404 -1.63 -5.16 15.75
CA ILE A 404 -3.00 -5.35 15.33
C ILE A 404 -3.27 -6.85 15.21
N ASP A 405 -4.09 -7.40 16.09
CA ASP A 405 -4.61 -8.76 15.98
C ASP A 405 -5.85 -8.78 15.06
N ARG A 406 -6.04 -9.89 14.34
CA ARG A 406 -7.21 -10.11 13.46
C ARG A 406 -7.83 -11.46 13.77
N TYR A 407 -9.13 -11.49 14.02
CA TYR A 407 -9.88 -12.72 14.27
C TYR A 407 -10.96 -12.94 13.21
N PHE A 408 -11.01 -14.14 12.65
CA PHE A 408 -12.13 -14.59 11.84
C PHE A 408 -13.23 -15.09 12.76
N VAL A 409 -14.45 -14.59 12.57
CA VAL A 409 -15.62 -14.85 13.40
C VAL A 409 -16.70 -15.53 12.58
N GLY A 410 -17.22 -16.64 13.10
CA GLY A 410 -18.21 -17.49 12.43
C GLY A 410 -17.68 -18.88 12.09
N ASP A 411 -18.62 -19.80 11.85
CA ASP A 411 -18.31 -21.21 11.52
C ASP A 411 -18.07 -21.44 10.03
N ASP A 412 -18.48 -20.49 9.19
CA ASP A 412 -18.32 -20.54 7.74
C ASP A 412 -17.02 -19.87 7.30
N ALA A 413 -16.02 -20.69 6.94
CA ALA A 413 -14.73 -20.21 6.47
C ALA A 413 -14.79 -19.51 5.10
N ASP A 414 -15.86 -19.71 4.33
CA ASP A 414 -16.06 -19.06 3.03
C ASP A 414 -16.66 -17.64 3.21
N ASN A 415 -17.28 -17.35 4.36
CA ASN A 415 -17.84 -16.03 4.67
C ASN A 415 -17.72 -15.66 6.17
N PRO A 416 -16.49 -15.57 6.72
CA PRO A 416 -16.28 -15.14 8.08
C PRO A 416 -16.44 -13.62 8.20
N GLN A 417 -16.91 -13.18 9.37
CA GLN A 417 -16.70 -11.80 9.80
C GLN A 417 -15.25 -11.62 10.25
N VAL A 418 -14.78 -10.37 10.30
CA VAL A 418 -13.41 -10.04 10.70
C VAL A 418 -13.45 -9.03 11.83
N ALA A 419 -12.97 -9.44 13.00
CA ALA A 419 -12.76 -8.58 14.15
C ALA A 419 -11.29 -8.14 14.23
N ILE A 420 -11.05 -6.87 14.55
CA ILE A 420 -9.71 -6.27 14.60
C ILE A 420 -9.49 -5.58 15.95
N GLN A 421 -8.32 -5.78 16.54
CA GLN A 421 -7.94 -5.13 17.80
C GLN A 421 -6.45 -4.79 17.85
N PRO A 422 -6.08 -3.52 18.13
CA PRO A 422 -4.69 -3.10 18.41
C PRO A 422 -4.10 -3.56 19.74
#